data_AF-A0A6P3WZ92-F1
#
_entry.id   AF-A0A6P3WZ92-F1
#
_cell.length_a   1.000
_cell.length_b   1.000
_cell.length_c   1.000
_cell.angle_alpha   90.00
_cell.angle_beta   90.00
_cell.angle_gamma   90.00
#
_symmetry.space_group_name_H-M   'P 1'
#
loop_
_entity.id
_entity.type
_entity.pdbx_description
1 polymer ?
#
loop_
_entity_poly.entity_id
_entity_poly.type
_entity_poly.pdbx_seq_one_letter_code
_entity_poly.pdbx_strand_id
1 'polypeptide(L)'
;MHVDERHFAASVTIAPIISQYRSACPTECDYAGEAEDDRSKSSAVICFCETDGSTEEKQDIEYTLAIVKPEAVVYRKRIEHIICTEGFEICQTRWLQLTPEQVSEFYNDPFGEKCFPSLVAYMSSGPIVVFVLAKLNAVEEWKLIIGPSTVTEAILYFPDSIRARYGQRGETIKNVVHGSDSCEQAEREIHFFFPNFIVEPLLREEKAEDFLWEAVNPVLVEALILVKVIFSFGNLPRDILIRSILSLIPDDAIERIPLCSVASLNRPILYCGWQIG
;
A
#
# COMPACT_ATOMS: atom_id res chain seq x y z
N MET A 1 41.01 -30.10 -11.68
CA MET A 1 41.31 -29.13 -10.60
C MET A 1 39.98 -28.67 -10.04
N HIS A 2 39.77 -28.95 -8.77
CA HIS A 2 38.49 -28.97 -8.07
C HIS A 2 38.71 -28.22 -6.76
N VAL A 3 38.15 -27.03 -6.58
CA VAL A 3 38.16 -26.19 -5.36
C VAL A 3 37.15 -25.04 -5.62
N ASP A 4 36.23 -24.60 -4.76
CA ASP A 4 35.65 -25.05 -3.49
C ASP A 4 34.30 -24.30 -3.40
N GLU A 5 33.22 -24.99 -3.02
CA GLU A 5 32.01 -24.36 -2.51
C GLU A 5 32.25 -23.98 -1.05
N ARG A 6 32.09 -22.72 -0.67
CA ARG A 6 31.90 -22.36 0.75
C ARG A 6 30.73 -21.41 0.93
N HIS A 7 29.77 -21.97 1.65
CA HIS A 7 28.63 -21.36 2.28
C HIS A 7 29.02 -20.08 3.04
N PHE A 8 28.20 -19.04 2.89
CA PHE A 8 28.10 -17.96 3.87
C PHE A 8 26.62 -17.73 4.17
N ALA A 9 26.14 -18.37 5.24
CA ALA A 9 24.89 -18.02 5.87
C ALA A 9 25.14 -16.75 6.69
N ALA A 10 24.66 -15.61 6.21
CA ALA A 10 24.59 -14.38 6.99
C ALA A 10 23.15 -14.21 7.48
N SER A 11 22.94 -14.45 8.77
CA SER A 11 21.74 -14.02 9.49
C SER A 11 21.72 -12.50 9.52
N VAL A 12 20.73 -11.89 8.86
CA VAL A 12 20.49 -10.45 8.92
C VAL A 12 19.55 -10.19 10.09
N THR A 13 20.11 -9.75 11.21
CA THR A 13 19.34 -9.18 12.32
C THR A 13 19.01 -7.73 11.96
N ILE A 14 17.73 -7.45 11.73
CA ILE A 14 17.22 -6.08 11.53
C ILE A 14 17.15 -5.42 12.92
N ALA A 15 17.99 -4.42 13.16
CA ALA A 15 17.87 -3.51 14.29
C ALA A 15 17.09 -2.27 13.84
N PRO A 16 16.10 -1.76 14.60
CA PRO A 16 15.37 -0.57 14.22
C PRO A 16 16.25 0.67 14.44
N ILE A 17 16.49 1.43 13.39
CA ILE A 17 17.10 2.76 13.47
C ILE A 17 15.96 3.73 13.78
N ILE A 18 15.85 4.15 15.04
CA ILE A 18 14.97 5.25 15.44
C ILE A 18 15.62 6.55 14.95
N SER A 19 15.00 7.17 13.95
CA SER A 19 15.34 8.50 13.43
C SER A 19 15.19 9.54 14.54
N GLN A 20 16.31 10.17 14.94
CA GLN A 20 16.30 11.39 15.73
C GLN A 20 16.01 12.59 14.82
N TYR A 21 14.74 12.83 14.52
CA TYR A 21 14.29 14.13 14.02
C TYR A 21 13.40 14.79 15.08
N ARG A 22 14.00 15.70 15.84
CA ARG A 22 13.31 16.52 16.83
C ARG A 22 12.53 17.60 16.08
N SER A 23 11.22 17.44 15.91
CA SER A 23 10.36 18.52 15.46
C SER A 23 10.29 19.59 16.55
N ALA A 24 10.58 20.83 16.18
CA ALA A 24 10.29 22.00 17.01
C ALA A 24 9.05 22.66 16.43
N CYS A 25 7.89 22.46 17.06
CA CYS A 25 6.72 23.30 16.81
C CYS A 25 6.88 24.62 17.58
N PRO A 26 6.62 25.78 16.96
CA PRO A 26 6.55 27.05 17.68
C PRO A 26 5.14 27.17 18.30
N THR A 27 5.02 27.01 19.61
CA THR A 27 3.79 27.37 20.33
C THR A 27 3.82 28.86 20.66
N GLU A 28 2.66 29.47 20.45
CA GLU A 28 2.30 30.88 20.54
C GLU A 28 2.79 31.57 21.83
N CYS A 29 3.31 32.78 21.67
CA CYS A 29 3.67 33.67 22.76
C CYS A 29 2.46 34.52 23.14
N ASP A 30 1.72 34.16 24.18
CA ASP A 30 0.79 35.06 24.84
C ASP A 30 1.46 35.75 26.04
N TYR A 31 1.56 37.08 25.92
CA TYR A 31 2.01 37.99 26.98
C TYR A 31 0.88 38.18 28.00
N ALA A 32 1.09 37.74 29.24
CA ALA A 32 0.46 38.34 30.41
C ALA A 32 1.32 38.05 31.65
N GLY A 33 2.09 39.05 32.08
CA GLY A 33 2.77 39.06 33.37
C GLY A 33 2.04 40.00 34.31
N GLU A 34 1.58 39.48 35.44
CA GLU A 34 1.50 40.23 36.68
C GLU A 34 2.16 39.38 37.77
N ALA A 35 3.09 39.99 38.49
CA ALA A 35 3.90 39.39 39.53
C ALA A 35 3.46 39.93 40.89
N GLU A 36 3.40 39.05 41.88
CA GLU A 36 3.53 39.24 43.35
C GLU A 36 3.12 37.89 43.98
N ASP A 37 3.58 37.39 45.11
CA ASP A 37 4.74 37.56 45.98
C ASP A 37 4.76 36.28 46.86
N ASP A 38 5.92 36.04 47.45
CA ASP A 38 6.13 35.42 48.75
C ASP A 38 6.45 33.91 48.90
N ARG A 39 7.50 33.70 49.70
CA ARG A 39 8.14 32.43 50.01
C ARG A 39 7.33 31.63 51.01
N SER A 40 7.19 30.32 50.81
CA SER A 40 7.39 29.32 51.88
C SER A 40 7.24 27.87 51.40
N LYS A 41 8.30 27.09 51.63
CA LYS A 41 8.32 25.63 51.93
C LYS A 41 8.06 24.63 50.79
N SER A 42 9.17 24.07 50.33
CA SER A 42 9.46 22.63 50.29
C SER A 42 8.25 21.68 50.20
N SER A 43 7.93 21.26 48.97
CA SER A 43 7.88 19.84 48.64
C SER A 43 8.17 19.73 47.16
N ALA A 44 9.23 19.02 46.78
CA ALA A 44 9.44 18.64 45.40
C ALA A 44 8.31 17.67 45.04
N VAL A 45 7.25 18.19 44.42
CA VAL A 45 6.28 17.35 43.72
C VAL A 45 7.02 16.90 42.46
N ILE A 46 7.69 15.76 42.55
CA ILE A 46 8.06 15.01 41.36
C ILE A 46 6.73 14.58 40.76
N CYS A 47 6.26 15.34 39.78
CA CYS A 47 5.18 14.90 38.93
C CYS A 47 5.76 13.76 38.09
N PHE A 48 5.64 12.54 38.59
CA PHE A 48 5.59 11.39 37.72
C PHE A 48 4.28 11.52 36.98
N CYS A 49 4.32 12.16 35.80
CA CYS A 49 3.35 11.79 34.78
C CYS A 49 3.67 10.34 34.46
N GLU A 50 2.93 9.42 35.08
CA GLU A 50 2.73 8.09 34.54
C GLU A 50 2.33 8.32 33.08
N THR A 51 3.25 8.06 32.16
CA THR A 51 2.92 7.95 30.75
C THR A 51 2.15 6.64 30.62
N ASP A 52 0.89 6.70 31.01
CA ASP A 52 -0.07 5.65 30.77
C ASP A 52 -0.21 5.48 29.26
N GLY A 53 0.14 4.29 28.79
CA GLY A 53 -0.12 3.83 27.44
C GLY A 53 0.82 4.40 26.39
N SER A 54 1.99 3.80 26.25
CA SER A 54 2.55 3.63 24.91
C SER A 54 1.53 2.83 24.11
N THR A 55 0.64 3.51 23.39
CA THR A 55 -0.01 2.93 22.22
C THR A 55 1.15 2.52 21.32
N GLU A 56 1.48 1.23 21.27
CA GLU A 56 2.43 0.73 20.28
C GLU A 56 1.89 1.16 18.91
N GLU A 57 2.53 2.14 18.29
CA GLU A 57 2.11 2.61 16.98
C GLU A 57 2.17 1.44 16.01
N LYS A 58 0.99 1.20 15.46
CA LYS A 58 0.59 0.04 14.68
C LYS A 58 1.41 -0.02 13.39
N GLN A 59 2.51 -0.77 13.40
CA GLN A 59 3.36 -0.94 12.21
C GLN A 59 2.80 -2.01 11.27
N ASP A 60 1.89 -1.61 10.37
CA ASP A 60 1.41 -2.45 9.27
C ASP A 60 2.17 -2.09 7.97
N ILE A 61 2.40 -3.08 7.09
CA ILE A 61 2.98 -2.80 5.77
C ILE A 61 1.93 -2.07 4.93
N GLU A 62 2.34 -0.94 4.35
CA GLU A 62 1.52 -0.13 3.48
C GLU A 62 1.99 -0.24 2.03
N TYR A 63 1.08 0.08 1.11
CA TYR A 63 1.38 0.22 -0.30
C TYR A 63 1.22 1.67 -0.75
N THR A 64 2.10 2.14 -1.63
CA THR A 64 1.99 3.47 -2.26
C THR A 64 2.24 3.38 -3.76
N LEU A 65 1.68 4.31 -4.52
CA LEU A 65 1.97 4.45 -5.94
C LEU A 65 3.15 5.40 -6.17
N ALA A 66 4.10 4.98 -7.00
CA ALA A 66 5.12 5.87 -7.54
C ALA A 66 5.02 5.94 -9.06
N ILE A 67 5.03 7.14 -9.63
CA ILE A 67 5.10 7.33 -11.10
C ILE A 67 6.37 8.10 -11.43
N VAL A 68 7.22 7.56 -12.30
CA VAL A 68 8.29 8.31 -12.97
C VAL A 68 7.69 9.00 -14.20
N LYS A 69 7.74 10.33 -14.19
CA LYS A 69 7.15 11.21 -15.20
C LYS A 69 7.95 11.18 -16.52
N PRO A 70 7.37 11.66 -17.65
CA PRO A 70 7.96 11.47 -18.97
C PRO A 70 9.39 12.00 -19.15
N GLU A 71 9.71 13.15 -18.54
CA GLU A 71 11.05 13.73 -18.56
C GLU A 71 12.08 12.91 -17.77
N ALA A 72 11.62 12.22 -16.73
CA ALA A 72 12.46 11.53 -15.76
C ALA A 72 12.70 10.05 -16.08
N VAL A 73 12.07 9.51 -17.12
CA VAL A 73 12.29 8.11 -17.56
C VAL A 73 13.78 7.82 -17.81
N VAL A 74 14.54 8.80 -18.28
CA VAL A 74 16.01 8.69 -18.47
C VAL A 74 16.77 8.41 -17.16
N TYR A 75 16.19 8.80 -16.01
CA TYR A 75 16.75 8.58 -14.67
C TYR A 75 16.17 7.34 -13.96
N ARG A 76 15.29 6.57 -14.61
CA ARG A 76 14.60 5.41 -14.01
C ARG A 76 15.52 4.52 -13.19
N LYS A 77 16.63 4.04 -13.76
CA LYS A 77 17.54 3.11 -13.06
C LYS A 77 18.12 3.70 -11.76
N ARG A 78 18.33 5.02 -11.72
CA ARG A 78 18.78 5.71 -10.50
C ARG A 78 17.66 5.83 -9.50
N ILE A 79 16.43 6.08 -9.95
CA ILE A 79 15.24 6.15 -9.09
C ILE A 79 14.93 4.77 -8.49
N GLU A 80 14.96 3.70 -9.29
CA GLU A 80 14.83 2.31 -8.80
C GLU A 80 15.90 1.96 -7.77
N HIS A 81 17.15 2.37 -8.02
CA HIS A 81 18.21 2.18 -7.05
C HIS A 81 17.90 2.89 -5.73
N ILE A 82 17.44 4.15 -5.77
CA ILE A 82 17.04 4.90 -4.57
C ILE A 82 15.91 4.17 -3.83
N ILE A 83 14.85 3.76 -4.55
CA ILE A 83 13.72 3.01 -3.98
C ILE A 83 14.22 1.79 -3.19
N CYS A 84 15.09 0.97 -3.80
CA CYS A 84 15.63 -0.21 -3.14
C CYS A 84 16.56 0.12 -1.96
N THR A 85 17.39 1.16 -2.07
CA THR A 85 18.31 1.54 -0.97
C THR A 85 17.58 2.14 0.22
N GLU A 86 16.44 2.79 0.00
CA GLU A 86 15.56 3.33 1.04
C GLU A 86 14.64 2.26 1.67
N GLY A 87 14.82 0.99 1.29
CA GLY A 87 14.15 -0.15 1.90
C GLY A 87 12.72 -0.40 1.40
N PHE A 88 12.32 0.17 0.26
CA PHE A 88 11.07 -0.19 -0.38
C PHE A 88 11.21 -1.48 -1.20
N GLU A 89 10.16 -2.29 -1.19
CA GLU A 89 9.97 -3.38 -2.13
C GLU A 89 9.17 -2.89 -3.34
N ILE A 90 9.62 -3.23 -4.55
CA ILE A 90 8.88 -2.95 -5.79
C ILE A 90 8.00 -4.18 -6.08
N CYS A 91 6.72 -4.12 -5.71
CA CYS A 91 5.79 -5.24 -5.87
C CYS A 91 5.33 -5.41 -7.32
N GLN A 92 5.13 -4.30 -8.03
CA GLN A 92 4.72 -4.29 -9.43
C GLN A 92 5.38 -3.15 -10.20
N THR A 93 5.54 -3.34 -11.51
CA THR A 93 6.04 -2.32 -12.44
C THR A 93 5.25 -2.35 -13.73
N ARG A 94 4.87 -1.16 -14.24
CA ARG A 94 4.19 -1.02 -15.54
C ARG A 94 4.80 0.11 -16.36
N TRP A 95 5.04 -0.17 -17.64
CA TRP A 95 5.41 0.82 -18.65
C TRP A 95 4.22 1.12 -19.54
N LEU A 96 3.90 2.39 -19.70
CA LEU A 96 2.80 2.83 -20.55
C LEU A 96 2.95 4.29 -20.96
N GLN A 97 2.20 4.70 -21.95
CA GLN A 97 1.96 6.11 -22.27
C GLN A 97 0.47 6.37 -22.10
N LEU A 98 0.12 7.37 -21.31
CA LEU A 98 -1.28 7.70 -21.04
C LEU A 98 -1.87 8.54 -22.16
N THR A 99 -3.14 8.30 -22.48
CA THR A 99 -3.90 9.23 -23.32
C THR A 99 -4.32 10.45 -22.50
N PRO A 100 -4.61 11.60 -23.13
CA PRO A 100 -5.12 12.78 -22.42
C PRO A 100 -6.35 12.49 -21.56
N GLU A 101 -7.23 11.58 -22.01
CA GLU A 101 -8.44 11.15 -21.29
C GLU A 101 -8.07 10.38 -20.01
N GLN A 102 -7.13 9.44 -20.10
CA GLN A 102 -6.66 8.68 -18.94
C GLN A 102 -5.95 9.57 -17.92
N VAL A 103 -5.17 10.55 -18.38
CA VAL A 103 -4.55 11.53 -17.47
C VAL A 103 -5.62 12.35 -16.76
N SER A 104 -6.66 12.77 -17.49
CA SER A 104 -7.74 13.58 -16.93
C SER A 104 -8.55 12.80 -15.89
N GLU A 105 -8.78 11.51 -16.15
CA GLU A 105 -9.42 10.59 -15.21
C GLU A 105 -8.57 10.36 -13.96
N PHE A 106 -7.25 10.18 -14.13
CA PHE A 106 -6.33 9.96 -13.02
C PHE A 106 -6.20 11.18 -12.10
N TYR A 107 -6.09 12.39 -12.65
CA TYR A 107 -5.92 13.64 -11.87
C TYR A 107 -7.26 14.38 -11.62
N ASN A 108 -8.38 13.66 -11.48
CA ASN A 108 -9.70 14.28 -11.43
C ASN A 108 -9.97 15.12 -10.15
N ASP A 109 -9.17 14.94 -9.08
CA ASP A 109 -9.38 15.60 -7.78
C ASP A 109 -9.18 17.14 -7.82
N PRO A 110 -8.24 17.73 -8.60
CA PRO A 110 -8.20 19.18 -8.86
C PRO A 110 -8.78 19.60 -10.23
N PHE A 111 -9.98 19.13 -10.60
CA PHE A 111 -10.70 19.69 -11.75
C PHE A 111 -11.01 21.18 -11.52
N GLY A 112 -10.21 22.09 -12.09
CA GLY A 112 -10.41 23.54 -11.97
C GLY A 112 -9.16 24.38 -11.70
N GLU A 113 -8.01 23.75 -11.43
CA GLU A 113 -6.75 24.49 -11.35
C GLU A 113 -6.29 24.97 -12.73
N LYS A 114 -5.80 26.21 -12.80
CA LYS A 114 -5.35 26.87 -14.05
C LYS A 114 -4.31 26.07 -14.85
N CYS A 115 -3.66 25.10 -14.21
CA CYS A 115 -2.59 24.29 -14.78
C CYS A 115 -3.06 22.93 -15.34
N PHE A 116 -4.31 22.51 -15.13
CA PHE A 116 -4.79 21.17 -15.47
C PHE A 116 -4.61 20.80 -16.97
N PRO A 117 -4.96 21.66 -17.95
CA PRO A 117 -4.71 21.34 -19.36
C PRO A 117 -3.22 21.14 -19.68
N SER A 118 -2.33 21.88 -19.01
CA SER A 118 -0.89 21.74 -19.17
C SER A 118 -0.37 20.44 -18.55
N LEU A 119 -0.92 20.04 -17.41
CA LEU A 119 -0.64 18.74 -16.78
C LEU A 119 -1.08 17.59 -17.69
N VAL A 120 -2.28 17.67 -18.27
CA VAL A 120 -2.81 16.66 -19.20
C VAL A 120 -1.92 16.52 -20.42
N ALA A 121 -1.61 17.64 -21.09
CA ALA A 121 -0.73 17.64 -22.26
C ALA A 121 0.68 17.11 -21.92
N TYR A 122 1.18 17.44 -20.73
CA TYR A 122 2.49 17.01 -20.29
C TYR A 122 2.55 15.50 -20.00
N MET A 123 1.68 14.97 -19.15
CA MET A 123 1.71 13.56 -18.75
C MET A 123 1.37 12.60 -19.90
N SER A 124 0.66 13.07 -20.93
CA SER A 124 0.37 12.29 -22.15
C SER A 124 1.45 12.44 -23.25
N SER A 125 2.45 13.31 -23.05
CA SER A 125 3.47 13.60 -24.06
C SER A 125 4.49 12.49 -24.31
N GLY A 126 4.58 11.50 -23.41
CA GLY A 126 5.56 10.43 -23.52
C GLY A 126 5.33 9.28 -22.54
N PRO A 127 6.20 8.27 -22.56
CA PRO A 127 6.09 7.11 -21.69
C PRO A 127 6.31 7.51 -20.22
N ILE A 128 5.62 6.80 -19.33
CA ILE A 128 5.81 6.83 -17.89
C ILE A 128 6.15 5.44 -17.38
N VAL A 129 6.70 5.37 -16.17
CA VAL A 129 6.91 4.12 -15.44
C VAL A 129 6.19 4.19 -14.12
N VAL A 130 5.32 3.23 -13.86
CA VAL A 130 4.51 3.16 -12.65
C VAL A 130 4.98 1.99 -11.81
N PHE A 131 5.14 2.23 -10.51
CA PHE A 131 5.51 1.22 -9.52
C PHE A 131 4.46 1.15 -8.41
N VAL A 132 4.21 -0.06 -7.94
CA VAL A 132 3.59 -0.28 -6.62
C VAL A 132 4.72 -0.57 -5.64
N LEU A 133 4.82 0.25 -4.60
CA LEU A 133 5.87 0.15 -3.60
C LEU A 133 5.29 -0.32 -2.27
N ALA A 134 5.99 -1.21 -1.57
CA ALA A 134 5.62 -1.65 -0.22
C ALA A 134 6.73 -1.32 0.78
N LYS A 135 6.33 -0.80 1.94
CA LYS A 135 7.18 -0.52 3.11
C LYS A 135 6.27 -0.26 4.32
N LEU A 136 6.85 -0.32 5.52
CA LEU A 136 6.22 0.33 6.66
C LEU A 136 6.09 1.85 6.39
N ASN A 137 4.91 2.43 6.66
CA ASN A 137 4.60 3.84 6.43
C ASN A 137 4.93 4.28 4.99
N ALA A 138 4.66 3.42 4.00
CA ALA A 138 5.12 3.58 2.63
C ALA A 138 4.74 4.92 2.01
N VAL A 139 3.53 5.42 2.28
CA VAL A 139 3.05 6.69 1.73
C VAL A 139 3.87 7.86 2.28
N GLU A 140 4.04 7.93 3.60
CA GLU A 140 4.78 9.01 4.26
C GLU A 140 6.26 8.97 3.90
N GLU A 141 6.88 7.80 3.98
CA GLU A 141 8.29 7.58 3.66
C GLU A 141 8.59 7.93 2.19
N TRP A 142 7.70 7.56 1.27
CA TRP A 142 7.87 7.89 -0.14
C TRP A 142 7.79 9.41 -0.35
N LYS A 143 6.83 10.09 0.29
CA LYS A 143 6.71 11.55 0.25
C LYS A 143 7.96 12.25 0.78
N LEU A 144 8.55 11.74 1.86
CA LEU A 144 9.78 12.28 2.41
C LEU A 144 10.94 12.17 1.41
N ILE A 145 11.12 11.02 0.77
CA ILE A 145 12.20 10.76 -0.20
C ILE A 145 12.04 11.60 -1.46
N ILE A 146 10.81 11.76 -1.96
CA ILE A 146 10.57 12.55 -3.19
C ILE A 146 10.64 14.05 -2.93
N GLY A 147 10.35 14.53 -1.73
CA GLY A 147 10.36 15.96 -1.37
C GLY A 147 9.14 16.73 -1.90
N PRO A 148 9.05 18.06 -1.65
CA PRO A 148 7.88 18.87 -2.00
C PRO A 148 7.68 19.00 -3.52
N SER A 149 6.44 19.21 -3.95
CA SER A 149 6.07 19.25 -5.37
C SER A 149 6.72 20.40 -6.14
N THR A 150 6.99 21.53 -5.48
CA THR A 150 7.71 22.66 -6.06
C THR A 150 9.21 22.38 -6.05
N VAL A 151 9.81 22.19 -7.24
CA VAL A 151 11.24 21.85 -7.37
C VAL A 151 12.15 22.88 -6.68
N THR A 152 11.80 24.17 -6.74
CA THR A 152 12.57 25.22 -6.06
C THR A 152 12.58 25.05 -4.54
N GLU A 153 11.46 24.64 -3.93
CA GLU A 153 11.37 24.36 -2.50
C GLU A 153 12.13 23.07 -2.15
N ALA A 154 12.05 22.05 -3.01
CA ALA A 154 12.80 20.81 -2.84
C ALA A 154 14.30 21.09 -2.81
N ILE A 155 14.81 21.87 -3.77
CA ILE A 155 16.24 22.25 -3.82
C ILE A 155 16.66 23.02 -2.56
N LEU A 156 15.80 23.90 -2.04
CA LEU A 156 16.15 24.79 -0.93
C LEU A 156 16.09 24.10 0.43
N TYR A 157 15.09 23.27 0.67
CA TYR A 157 14.78 22.71 1.98
C TYR A 157 15.02 21.19 2.09
N PHE A 158 15.03 20.46 0.97
CA PHE A 158 15.19 19.01 0.91
C PHE A 158 16.20 18.62 -0.19
N PRO A 159 17.47 19.07 -0.10
CA PRO A 159 18.44 18.98 -1.20
C PRO A 159 18.75 17.54 -1.63
N ASP A 160 18.56 16.57 -0.74
CA ASP A 160 18.79 15.15 -1.02
C ASP A 160 17.60 14.44 -1.67
N SER A 161 16.42 15.10 -1.72
CA SER A 161 15.20 14.53 -2.30
C SER A 161 15.32 14.28 -3.81
N ILE A 162 14.52 13.33 -4.32
CA ILE A 162 14.50 13.01 -5.76
C ILE A 162 14.14 14.23 -6.59
N ARG A 163 13.16 15.03 -6.15
CA ARG A 163 12.75 16.26 -6.85
C ARG A 163 13.85 17.32 -6.89
N ALA A 164 14.63 17.46 -5.82
CA ALA A 164 15.77 18.38 -5.79
C ALA A 164 16.89 17.95 -6.76
N ARG A 165 17.18 16.64 -6.82
CA ARG A 165 18.30 16.10 -7.58
C ARG A 165 18.07 16.03 -9.08
N TYR A 166 16.83 15.81 -9.52
CA TYR A 166 16.51 15.57 -10.93
C TYR A 166 15.46 16.51 -11.52
N GLY A 167 14.82 17.36 -10.70
CA GLY A 167 13.75 18.25 -11.14
C GLY A 167 14.25 19.45 -11.94
N GLN A 168 13.41 19.94 -12.85
CA GLN A 168 13.72 21.14 -13.62
C GLN A 168 13.34 22.40 -12.83
N ARG A 169 14.31 23.28 -12.58
CA ARG A 169 14.08 24.52 -11.82
C ARG A 169 13.03 25.41 -12.48
N GLY A 170 12.08 25.90 -11.70
CA GLY A 170 11.01 26.80 -12.16
C GLY A 170 9.80 26.09 -12.77
N GLU A 171 9.81 24.76 -12.88
CA GLU A 171 8.68 23.96 -13.37
C GLU A 171 8.00 23.25 -12.20
N THR A 172 6.69 23.44 -12.03
CA THR A 172 5.91 22.75 -10.98
C THR A 172 5.43 21.37 -11.45
N ILE A 173 5.10 21.23 -12.73
CA ILE A 173 4.52 20.01 -13.31
C ILE A 173 5.61 18.96 -13.60
N LYS A 174 6.79 19.42 -14.03
CA LYS A 174 7.98 18.59 -14.38
C LYS A 174 8.89 18.37 -13.17
N ASN A 175 8.32 17.71 -12.17
CA ASN A 175 8.97 17.44 -10.90
C ASN A 175 9.31 15.94 -10.74
N VAL A 176 9.70 15.26 -11.82
CA VAL A 176 10.32 13.93 -11.82
C VAL A 176 9.40 12.77 -11.46
N VAL A 177 8.77 12.81 -10.29
CA VAL A 177 8.00 11.70 -9.72
C VAL A 177 6.69 12.15 -9.08
N HIS A 178 5.68 11.28 -9.17
CA HIS A 178 4.43 11.32 -8.40
C HIS A 178 4.51 10.36 -7.21
N GLY A 179 3.81 10.71 -6.14
CA GLY A 179 3.56 9.85 -4.98
C GLY A 179 2.19 10.17 -4.43
N SER A 180 1.45 9.16 -3.99
CA SER A 180 0.11 9.33 -3.40
C SER A 180 0.18 10.12 -2.09
N ASP A 181 -0.87 10.89 -1.77
CA ASP A 181 -0.94 11.75 -0.59
C ASP A 181 -1.49 11.07 0.67
N SER A 182 -2.26 9.99 0.51
CA SER A 182 -2.81 9.18 1.61
C SER A 182 -2.91 7.70 1.21
N CYS A 183 -3.13 6.81 2.17
CA CYS A 183 -3.32 5.38 1.92
C CYS A 183 -4.55 5.11 1.06
N GLU A 184 -5.65 5.83 1.27
CA GLU A 184 -6.87 5.70 0.46
C GLU A 184 -6.64 6.18 -0.97
N GLN A 185 -5.85 7.25 -1.16
CA GLN A 185 -5.49 7.70 -2.50
C GLN A 185 -4.56 6.69 -3.17
N ALA A 186 -3.57 6.16 -2.44
CA ALA A 186 -2.69 5.12 -2.95
C ALA A 186 -3.46 3.90 -3.44
N GLU A 187 -4.43 3.41 -2.68
CA GLU A 187 -5.29 2.29 -3.09
C GLU A 187 -6.02 2.58 -4.41
N ARG A 188 -6.71 3.74 -4.51
CA ARG A 188 -7.41 4.14 -5.75
C ARG A 188 -6.46 4.24 -6.94
N GLU A 189 -5.32 4.90 -6.74
CA GLU A 189 -4.31 5.10 -7.78
C GLU A 189 -3.66 3.78 -8.22
N ILE A 190 -3.38 2.86 -7.29
CA ILE A 190 -2.89 1.52 -7.57
C ILE A 190 -3.91 0.76 -8.41
N HIS A 191 -5.19 0.74 -8.03
CA HIS A 191 -6.23 0.03 -8.80
C HIS A 191 -6.46 0.63 -10.19
N PHE A 192 -6.24 1.94 -10.38
CA PHE A 192 -6.28 2.56 -11.70
C PHE A 192 -5.25 1.93 -12.66
N PHE A 193 -4.01 1.70 -12.20
CA PHE A 193 -2.95 1.11 -13.03
C PHE A 193 -2.86 -0.42 -12.96
N PHE A 194 -3.33 -1.03 -11.88
CA PHE A 194 -3.27 -2.45 -11.60
C PHE A 194 -4.60 -2.94 -11.00
N PRO A 195 -5.66 -3.09 -11.82
CA PRO A 195 -7.00 -3.42 -11.32
C PRO A 195 -7.08 -4.73 -10.51
N ASN A 196 -6.20 -5.68 -10.82
CA ASN A 196 -6.13 -6.99 -10.17
C ASN A 196 -5.09 -7.04 -9.03
N PHE A 197 -4.47 -5.91 -8.67
CA PHE A 197 -3.56 -5.88 -7.53
C PHE A 197 -4.37 -5.93 -6.24
N ILE A 198 -3.97 -6.79 -5.32
CA ILE A 198 -4.66 -6.98 -4.05
C ILE A 198 -3.97 -6.07 -3.02
N VAL A 199 -4.64 -5.00 -2.63
CA VAL A 199 -4.23 -4.13 -1.51
C VAL A 199 -4.88 -4.68 -0.24
N GLU A 200 -4.48 -5.88 0.18
CA GLU A 200 -4.91 -6.40 1.47
C GLU A 200 -3.95 -5.91 2.55
N PRO A 201 -4.43 -5.38 3.69
CA PRO A 201 -3.61 -5.31 4.88
C PRO A 201 -3.20 -6.75 5.20
N LEU A 202 -1.90 -7.01 5.36
CA LEU A 202 -1.45 -8.29 5.92
C LEU A 202 -2.07 -8.39 7.32
N LEU A 203 -3.17 -9.15 7.43
CA LEU A 203 -3.82 -9.40 8.71
C LEU A 203 -2.78 -10.09 9.60
N ARG A 204 -2.39 -9.43 10.70
CA ARG A 204 -1.56 -10.09 11.73
C ARG A 204 -2.29 -11.33 12.25
N GLU A 205 -1.54 -12.28 12.80
CA GLU A 205 -2.04 -13.58 13.26
C GLU A 205 -3.38 -13.49 14.03
N GLU A 206 -3.56 -12.55 14.95
CA GLU A 206 -4.83 -12.40 15.69
C GLU A 206 -6.04 -12.03 14.81
N LYS A 207 -5.88 -11.09 13.87
CA LYS A 207 -6.97 -10.72 12.94
C LYS A 207 -7.17 -11.75 11.85
N ALA A 208 -6.10 -12.45 11.48
CA ALA A 208 -6.18 -13.58 10.57
C ALA A 208 -6.91 -14.74 11.24
N GLU A 209 -6.66 -15.01 12.53
CA GLU A 209 -7.38 -16.01 13.33
C GLU A 209 -8.86 -15.66 13.47
N ASP A 210 -9.18 -14.40 13.80
CA ASP A 210 -10.57 -13.93 13.87
C ASP A 210 -11.26 -14.08 12.50
N PHE A 211 -10.62 -13.65 11.42
CA PHE A 211 -11.16 -13.81 10.07
C PHE A 211 -11.34 -15.28 9.67
N LEU A 212 -10.35 -16.13 9.95
CA LEU A 212 -10.42 -17.57 9.70
C LEU A 212 -11.55 -18.20 10.51
N TRP A 213 -11.74 -17.78 11.76
CA TRP A 213 -12.78 -18.33 12.63
C TRP A 213 -14.18 -17.87 12.23
N GLU A 214 -14.36 -16.60 11.89
CA GLU A 214 -15.66 -16.02 11.56
C GLU A 214 -16.11 -16.29 10.13
N ALA A 215 -15.20 -16.18 9.15
CA ALA A 215 -15.55 -16.24 7.74
C ALA A 215 -15.25 -17.60 7.09
N VAL A 216 -14.14 -18.25 7.48
CA VAL A 216 -13.65 -19.45 6.77
C VAL A 216 -14.10 -20.75 7.45
N ASN A 217 -13.95 -20.85 8.77
CA ASN A 217 -14.24 -22.06 9.53
C ASN A 217 -15.69 -22.54 9.43
N PRO A 218 -16.73 -21.70 9.47
CA PRO A 218 -18.11 -22.17 9.35
C PRO A 218 -18.33 -22.91 8.02
N VAL A 219 -17.86 -22.32 6.93
CA VAL A 219 -17.96 -22.89 5.58
C VAL A 219 -17.13 -24.17 5.47
N LEU A 220 -15.90 -24.16 6.01
CA LEU A 220 -14.99 -25.30 5.94
C LEU A 220 -15.52 -26.48 6.75
N VAL A 221 -16.03 -26.25 7.95
CA VAL A 221 -16.59 -27.29 8.82
C VAL A 221 -17.84 -27.90 8.19
N GLU A 222 -18.75 -27.10 7.65
CA GLU A 222 -19.93 -27.62 6.94
C GLU A 222 -19.52 -28.49 5.74
N ALA A 223 -18.59 -28.00 4.91
CA ALA A 223 -18.09 -28.75 3.76
C ALA A 223 -17.41 -30.07 4.17
N LEU A 224 -16.59 -30.05 5.23
CA LEU A 224 -15.89 -31.24 5.73
C LEU A 224 -16.84 -32.26 6.37
N ILE A 225 -17.89 -31.82 7.07
CA ILE A 225 -18.94 -32.71 7.58
C ILE A 225 -19.67 -33.37 6.42
N LEU A 226 -20.02 -32.61 5.37
CA LEU A 226 -20.62 -33.15 4.15
C LEU A 226 -19.73 -34.21 3.51
N VAL A 227 -18.44 -33.95 3.32
CA VAL A 227 -17.49 -34.94 2.82
C VAL A 227 -17.45 -36.18 3.72
N LYS A 228 -17.43 -36.01 5.04
CA LYS A 228 -17.43 -37.15 5.98
C LYS A 228 -18.71 -37.99 5.91
N VAL A 229 -19.87 -37.35 5.77
CA VAL A 229 -21.17 -38.02 5.57
C VAL A 229 -21.13 -38.85 4.29
N ILE A 230 -20.68 -38.25 3.19
CA ILE A 230 -20.52 -38.88 1.88
C ILE A 230 -19.67 -40.16 1.95
N PHE A 231 -18.51 -40.10 2.61
CA PHE A 231 -17.63 -41.26 2.77
C PHE A 231 -18.19 -42.31 3.73
N SER A 232 -19.03 -41.92 4.70
CA SER A 232 -19.68 -42.83 5.65
C SER A 232 -20.86 -43.59 5.03
N PHE A 233 -21.49 -43.04 3.98
CA PHE A 233 -22.61 -43.66 3.29
C PHE A 233 -22.24 -44.59 2.12
N GLY A 234 -20.94 -44.95 1.98
CA GLY A 234 -20.45 -46.05 1.14
C GLY A 234 -21.26 -46.33 -0.15
N ASN A 235 -20.80 -45.76 -1.28
CA ASN A 235 -21.38 -45.88 -2.62
C ASN A 235 -22.68 -45.10 -2.90
N LEU A 236 -22.73 -43.81 -2.54
CA LEU A 236 -23.67 -42.92 -3.23
C LEU A 236 -23.18 -42.65 -4.68
N PRO A 237 -24.04 -42.79 -5.70
CA PRO A 237 -23.74 -42.38 -7.07
C PRO A 237 -23.23 -40.94 -7.12
N ARG A 238 -22.16 -40.71 -7.90
CA ARG A 238 -21.41 -39.44 -7.94
C ARG A 238 -22.30 -38.24 -8.32
N ASP A 239 -23.35 -38.47 -9.08
CA ASP A 239 -24.35 -37.50 -9.54
C ASP A 239 -25.29 -37.02 -8.44
N ILE A 240 -25.72 -37.91 -7.53
CA ILE A 240 -26.55 -37.56 -6.37
C ILE A 240 -25.73 -36.73 -5.40
N LEU A 241 -24.46 -37.09 -5.24
CA LEU A 241 -23.49 -36.39 -4.41
C LEU A 241 -23.32 -34.93 -4.82
N ILE A 242 -23.06 -34.70 -6.12
CA ILE A 242 -22.80 -33.37 -6.67
C ILE A 242 -24.07 -32.51 -6.56
N ARG A 243 -25.25 -33.06 -6.83
CA ARG A 243 -26.52 -32.32 -6.70
C ARG A 243 -26.83 -31.93 -5.27
N SER A 244 -26.63 -32.84 -4.31
CA SER A 244 -26.85 -32.53 -2.89
C SER A 244 -25.87 -31.48 -2.38
N ILE A 245 -24.59 -31.55 -2.75
CA ILE A 245 -23.60 -30.52 -2.39
C ILE A 245 -23.99 -29.15 -3.00
N LEU A 246 -24.30 -29.11 -4.30
CA LEU A 246 -24.66 -27.86 -4.99
C LEU A 246 -25.96 -27.24 -4.47
N SER A 247 -26.91 -28.05 -3.99
CA SER A 247 -28.17 -27.56 -3.42
C SER A 247 -28.06 -27.00 -1.99
N LEU A 248 -26.92 -27.24 -1.33
CA LEU A 248 -26.67 -26.82 0.05
C LEU A 248 -25.78 -25.57 0.12
N ILE A 249 -25.20 -25.14 -1.00
CA ILE A 249 -24.55 -23.83 -1.11
C ILE A 249 -25.69 -22.82 -1.23
N PRO A 250 -25.94 -21.97 -0.22
CA PRO A 250 -26.97 -20.95 -0.34
C PRO A 250 -26.55 -19.99 -1.47
N ASP A 251 -27.52 -19.52 -2.26
CA ASP A 251 -27.24 -18.73 -3.48
C ASP A 251 -26.36 -17.49 -3.21
N ASP A 252 -26.37 -16.98 -1.98
CA ASP A 252 -25.57 -15.85 -1.49
C ASP A 252 -24.14 -16.21 -1.05
N ALA A 253 -23.81 -17.49 -0.83
CA ALA A 253 -22.46 -17.92 -0.44
C ALA A 253 -21.44 -17.75 -1.57
N ILE A 254 -21.88 -17.77 -2.83
CA ILE A 254 -21.00 -17.52 -3.99
C ILE A 254 -20.63 -16.03 -4.08
N GLU A 255 -21.52 -15.14 -3.65
CA GLU A 255 -21.27 -13.68 -3.65
C GLU A 255 -20.39 -13.23 -2.47
N ARG A 256 -20.32 -14.01 -1.38
CA ARG A 256 -19.47 -13.72 -0.20
C ARG A 256 -18.03 -14.23 -0.32
N ILE A 257 -17.73 -15.04 -1.33
CA ILE A 257 -16.35 -15.42 -1.65
C ILE A 257 -15.80 -14.29 -2.54
N PRO A 258 -14.80 -13.52 -2.10
CA PRO A 258 -14.17 -12.54 -2.98
C PRO A 258 -13.66 -13.27 -4.23
N LEU A 259 -14.12 -12.84 -5.40
CA LEU A 259 -13.95 -13.46 -6.72
C LEU A 259 -12.47 -13.59 -7.20
N CYS A 260 -11.47 -13.49 -6.33
CA CYS A 260 -10.06 -13.57 -6.69
C CYS A 260 -9.39 -14.95 -6.56
N SER A 261 -10.02 -15.95 -5.93
CA SER A 261 -9.39 -17.29 -5.82
C SER A 261 -9.62 -18.23 -7.02
N VAL A 262 -10.42 -17.84 -8.03
CA VAL A 262 -10.71 -18.72 -9.19
C VAL A 262 -9.91 -18.35 -10.45
N ALA A 263 -9.25 -17.19 -10.48
CA ALA A 263 -8.51 -16.74 -11.67
C ALA A 263 -7.25 -17.58 -12.00
N SER A 264 -6.78 -18.43 -11.07
CA SER A 264 -5.67 -19.36 -11.33
C SER A 264 -6.11 -20.72 -11.90
N LEU A 265 -7.42 -21.00 -12.01
CA LEU A 265 -7.92 -22.21 -12.67
C LEU A 265 -8.40 -21.85 -14.07
N ASN A 266 -7.44 -21.72 -14.97
CA ASN A 266 -7.68 -21.58 -16.40
C ASN A 266 -8.25 -22.89 -16.97
N ARG A 267 -9.54 -23.17 -16.74
CA ARG A 267 -10.33 -24.15 -17.49
C ARG A 267 -11.75 -23.62 -17.70
N PRO A 268 -12.24 -23.60 -18.94
CA PRO A 268 -13.59 -23.14 -19.23
C PRO A 268 -14.60 -24.14 -18.65
N ILE A 269 -15.39 -23.70 -17.67
CA ILE A 269 -16.63 -24.40 -17.31
C ILE A 269 -17.61 -24.10 -18.45
N LEU A 270 -17.61 -24.98 -19.45
CA LEU A 270 -18.63 -25.03 -20.48
C LEU A 270 -19.99 -25.27 -19.80
N TYR A 271 -20.85 -24.26 -19.84
CA TYR A 271 -22.30 -24.43 -19.71
C TYR A 271 -22.78 -25.29 -20.90
N CYS A 272 -22.73 -26.61 -20.77
CA CYS A 272 -23.50 -27.49 -21.64
C CYS A 272 -24.93 -27.56 -21.10
N GLY A 273 -25.81 -26.81 -21.75
CA GLY A 273 -27.26 -26.95 -21.57
C GLY A 273 -27.69 -28.40 -21.78
N TRP A 274 -28.51 -28.90 -20.86
CA TRP A 274 -29.25 -30.14 -21.05
C TRP A 274 -30.71 -29.77 -21.32
N GLN A 275 -31.11 -30.00 -22.58
CA GLN A 275 -32.49 -29.97 -23.02
C GLN A 275 -33.31 -31.02 -22.27
N ILE A 276 -34.51 -30.58 -21.96
CA ILE A 276 -35.64 -31.29 -21.37
C ILE A 276 -36.07 -32.41 -22.34
N GLY A 277 -36.18 -33.63 -21.82
CA GLY A 277 -37.01 -34.70 -22.37
C GLY A 277 -38.18 -34.94 -21.45
#